data_AF-A0A1G2HK66-F1
#
_entry.id   AF-A0A1G2HK66-F1
#
_cell.length_a   1.000
_cell.length_b   1.000
_cell.length_c   1.000
_cell.angle_alpha   90.00
_cell.angle_beta   90.00
_cell.angle_gamma   90.00
#
_symmetry.space_group_name_H-M   'P 1'
#
loop_
_entity.id
_entity.type
_entity.pdbx_description
1 polymer ?
#
loop_
_entity_poly.entity_id
_entity_poly.type
_entity_poly.pdbx_seq_one_letter_code
_entity_poly.pdbx_strand_id
1 'polypeptide(L)'
;MERHKFRGATLLKVASLDFAEDDELIKEIKADYDFIRNKLIAEGFSALTGTDGKWIQARTKGAGHGSTSRAFYARTSLVKRIFEIAS
;
A
#
# COMPACT_ATOMS: atom_id res chain seq x y z
N MET A 1 -26.42 -4.83 -27.20
CA MET A 1 -25.25 -4.65 -26.32
C MET A 1 -25.18 -3.17 -25.97
N GLU A 2 -25.72 -2.81 -24.81
CA GLU A 2 -25.84 -1.42 -24.36
C GLU A 2 -24.48 -0.94 -23.82
N ARG A 3 -23.88 0.06 -24.46
CA ARG A 3 -22.63 0.65 -23.98
C ARG A 3 -22.99 1.59 -22.83
N HIS A 4 -22.63 1.24 -21.61
CA HIS A 4 -22.72 2.19 -20.48
C HIS A 4 -21.92 3.45 -20.85
N LYS A 5 -22.63 4.57 -21.04
CA LYS A 5 -22.01 5.89 -21.19
C LYS A 5 -21.20 6.17 -19.94
N PHE A 6 -19.88 6.27 -20.08
CA PHE A 6 -18.99 6.71 -19.02
C PHE A 6 -19.40 8.15 -18.63
N ARG A 7 -20.05 8.32 -17.48
CA ARG A 7 -20.18 9.63 -16.85
C ARG A 7 -18.77 10.03 -16.41
N GLY A 8 -18.29 11.19 -16.85
CA GLY A 8 -16.93 11.64 -16.58
C GLY A 8 -16.56 11.59 -15.10
N ALA A 9 -15.27 11.41 -14.81
CA ALA A 9 -14.75 11.47 -13.45
C ALA A 9 -14.65 12.94 -12.99
N THR A 10 -15.02 13.21 -11.73
CA THR A 10 -14.84 14.53 -11.10
C THR A 10 -13.80 14.42 -10.00
N LEU A 11 -12.79 15.28 -10.01
CA LEU A 11 -11.83 15.41 -8.93
C LEU A 11 -12.53 16.05 -7.72
N LEU A 12 -12.59 15.33 -6.60
CA LEU A 12 -13.31 15.79 -5.40
C LEU A 12 -12.44 16.66 -4.49
N LYS A 13 -11.25 16.19 -4.14
CA LYS A 13 -10.31 16.88 -3.24
C LYS A 13 -8.88 16.50 -3.60
N VAL A 14 -7.98 17.47 -3.48
CA VAL A 14 -6.53 17.25 -3.44
C VAL A 14 -6.07 17.66 -2.05
N ALA A 15 -5.19 16.87 -1.45
CA ALA A 15 -4.58 17.23 -0.19
C ALA A 15 -3.08 16.96 -0.23
N SER A 16 -2.32 17.80 0.46
CA SER A 16 -0.90 17.58 0.72
C SER A 16 -0.78 16.84 2.05
N LEU A 17 0.09 15.83 2.09
CA LEU A 17 0.43 15.12 3.31
C LEU A 17 1.95 14.99 3.35
N ASP A 18 2.51 15.28 4.52
CA ASP A 18 3.89 14.97 4.87
C ASP A 18 3.90 14.31 6.25
N PHE A 19 4.90 13.47 6.52
CA PHE A 19 5.07 12.83 7.81
C PHE A 19 6.24 13.46 8.54
N ALA A 20 6.04 13.88 9.79
CA ALA A 20 7.17 14.20 10.65
C ALA A 20 7.88 12.90 11.06
N GLU A 21 9.21 12.90 11.25
CA GLU A 21 9.93 11.66 11.62
C GLU A 21 9.46 11.05 12.95
N ASP A 22 8.90 11.88 13.83
CA ASP A 22 8.36 11.51 15.13
C ASP A 22 6.88 11.11 15.09
N ASP A 23 6.20 11.18 13.94
CA ASP A 23 4.84 10.69 13.79
C ASP A 23 4.75 9.19 14.07
N GLU A 24 3.85 8.79 14.95
CA GLU A 24 3.63 7.38 15.25
C GLU A 24 3.26 6.57 14.01
N LEU A 25 2.51 7.17 13.07
CA LEU A 25 2.13 6.51 11.84
C LEU A 25 3.34 6.17 10.96
N ILE A 26 4.33 7.06 10.83
CA ILE A 26 5.52 6.75 10.01
C ILE A 26 6.41 5.70 10.68
N LYS A 27 6.48 5.69 12.02
CA LYS A 27 7.18 4.65 12.78
C LYS A 27 6.52 3.28 12.57
N GLU A 28 5.20 3.20 12.60
CA GLU A 28 4.48 1.95 12.32
C GLU A 28 4.65 1.49 10.86
N ILE A 29 4.63 2.41 9.88
CA ILE A 29 4.92 2.08 8.47
C ILE A 29 6.35 1.57 8.31
N LYS A 30 7.32 2.18 9.02
CA LYS A 30 8.71 1.72 9.05
C LYS A 30 8.82 0.32 9.66
N ALA A 31 8.09 0.04 10.74
CA ALA A 31 8.08 -1.28 11.35
C ALA A 31 7.57 -2.36 10.38
N ASP A 32 6.53 -2.07 9.60
CA ASP A 32 6.06 -2.98 8.53
C ASP A 32 7.14 -3.20 7.46
N TYR A 33 7.80 -2.13 7.02
CA TYR A 33 8.88 -2.23 6.02
C TYR A 33 10.02 -3.12 6.54
N ASP A 34 10.48 -2.87 7.76
CA ASP A 34 11.57 -3.62 8.38
C ASP A 34 11.18 -5.09 8.57
N PHE A 35 9.95 -5.37 9.01
CA PHE A 35 9.41 -6.73 9.10
C PHE A 35 9.45 -7.46 7.75
N ILE A 36 8.90 -6.84 6.69
CA ILE A 36 8.86 -7.42 5.35
C ILE A 36 10.27 -7.63 4.79
N ARG A 37 11.17 -6.65 4.98
CA ARG A 37 12.55 -6.71 4.54
C ARG A 37 13.30 -7.85 5.23
N ASN A 38 13.17 -7.97 6.55
CA ASN A 38 13.86 -9.00 7.31
C ASN A 38 13.35 -10.40 6.95
N LYS A 39 12.03 -10.56 6.75
CA LYS A 39 11.45 -11.81 6.25
C LYS A 39 11.99 -12.18 4.87
N LEU A 40 12.09 -11.21 3.95
CA LEU A 40 12.70 -11.44 2.63
C LEU A 40 14.16 -11.91 2.74
N ILE A 41 14.95 -11.29 3.61
CA ILE A 41 16.37 -11.63 3.80
C ILE A 41 16.52 -13.03 4.40
N ALA A 42 15.70 -13.37 5.40
CA ALA A 42 15.83 -14.61 6.16
C ALA A 42 15.20 -15.82 5.46
N GLU A 43 14.03 -15.63 4.83
CA GLU A 43 13.18 -16.73 4.34
C GLU A 43 13.06 -16.74 2.81
N GLY A 44 13.55 -15.69 2.14
CA GLY A 44 13.53 -15.56 0.70
C GLY A 44 12.20 -15.06 0.14
N PHE A 45 12.20 -14.87 -1.18
CA PHE A 45 11.13 -14.17 -1.89
C PHE A 45 9.76 -14.86 -1.82
N SER A 46 9.73 -16.19 -1.83
CA SER A 46 8.51 -17.00 -1.77
C SER A 46 7.79 -16.91 -0.43
N ALA A 47 8.48 -16.52 0.64
CA ALA A 47 7.89 -16.38 1.97
C ALA A 47 7.01 -15.12 2.10
N LEU A 48 7.18 -14.13 1.23
CA LEU A 48 6.38 -12.90 1.26
C LEU A 48 4.93 -13.17 0.87
N THR A 49 4.01 -12.78 1.75
CA THR A 49 2.57 -12.97 1.57
C THR A 49 1.83 -11.65 1.61
N GLY A 50 0.61 -11.65 1.07
CA GLY A 50 -0.27 -10.49 1.15
C GLY A 50 -0.85 -10.21 2.53
N THR A 51 -0.52 -11.01 3.55
CA THR A 51 -0.91 -10.75 4.94
C THR A 51 0.18 -10.01 5.71
N ASP A 52 1.36 -9.83 5.13
CA ASP A 52 2.46 -9.13 5.77
C ASP A 52 2.14 -7.63 5.94
N GLY A 53 2.53 -7.09 7.10
CA GLY A 53 2.38 -5.69 7.51
C GLY A 53 0.96 -5.22 7.82
N LYS A 54 0.84 -4.24 8.71
CA LYS A 54 -0.41 -3.63 9.21
C LYS A 54 -0.94 -2.51 8.30
N TRP A 55 -0.04 -1.73 7.72
CA TRP A 55 -0.27 -0.53 6.92
C TRP A 55 0.22 -0.68 5.48
N ILE A 56 1.36 -1.32 5.28
CA ILE A 56 1.89 -1.65 3.95
C ILE A 56 2.08 -3.15 3.80
N GLN A 57 2.00 -3.63 2.56
CA GLN A 57 2.12 -5.06 2.25
C GLN A 57 2.93 -5.28 0.97
N ALA A 58 3.70 -6.37 0.91
CA ALA A 58 4.37 -6.79 -0.33
C ALA A 58 3.46 -7.73 -1.13
N ARG A 59 2.91 -7.25 -2.25
CA ARG A 59 2.02 -8.03 -3.14
C ARG A 59 2.62 -8.17 -4.53
N THR A 60 2.21 -9.21 -5.26
CA THR A 60 2.58 -9.41 -6.66
C THR A 60 2.18 -8.18 -7.49
N LYS A 61 3.13 -7.64 -8.25
CA LYS A 61 2.90 -6.49 -9.13
C LYS A 61 2.31 -6.96 -10.47
N GLY A 62 1.16 -6.43 -10.86
CA GLY A 62 0.48 -6.73 -12.14
C GLY A 62 -0.61 -7.79 -12.06
N ALA A 63 -1.32 -8.03 -13.17
CA ALA A 63 -2.55 -8.84 -13.26
C ALA A 63 -2.36 -10.36 -13.07
N GLY A 64 -1.20 -10.82 -12.60
CA GLY A 64 -0.98 -12.22 -12.23
C GLY A 64 -0.94 -13.20 -13.40
N HIS A 65 -0.01 -13.04 -14.35
CA HIS A 65 0.31 -14.01 -15.41
C HIS A 65 1.84 -14.06 -15.60
N GLY A 66 2.55 -14.80 -14.73
CA GLY A 66 4.02 -14.94 -14.79
C GLY A 66 4.82 -13.78 -14.18
N SER A 67 4.16 -12.77 -13.61
CA SER A 67 4.86 -11.69 -12.92
C SER A 67 5.44 -12.18 -11.59
N THR A 68 6.77 -12.19 -11.51
CA THR A 68 7.51 -12.63 -10.33
C THR A 68 7.94 -11.47 -9.44
N SER A 69 7.60 -10.23 -9.76
CA SER A 69 8.00 -9.06 -8.95
C SER A 69 6.99 -8.72 -7.84
N ARG A 70 7.46 -8.08 -6.76
CA ARG A 70 6.61 -7.52 -5.69
C ARG A 70 6.65 -5.99 -5.73
N ALA A 71 5.58 -5.37 -5.23
CA ALA A 71 5.56 -3.96 -4.88
C ALA A 71 4.97 -3.79 -3.47
N PHE A 72 5.35 -2.68 -2.81
CA PHE A 72 4.67 -2.24 -1.60
C PHE A 72 3.36 -1.57 -1.98
N TYR A 73 2.27 -2.06 -1.39
CA TYR A 73 0.95 -1.45 -1.52
C TYR A 73 0.51 -0.92 -0.15
N ALA A 74 0.00 0.31 -0.12
CA ALA A 74 -0.74 0.81 1.02
C ALA A 74 -2.01 -0.04 1.21
N ARG A 75 -2.26 -0.49 2.44
CA ARG A 75 -3.54 -1.09 2.80
C ARG A 75 -4.62 -0.02 2.84
N THR A 76 -5.86 -0.44 2.65
CA THR A 76 -7.02 0.45 2.72
C THR A 76 -7.14 1.15 4.06
N SER A 77 -6.68 0.52 5.15
CA SER A 77 -6.55 1.14 6.48
C SER A 77 -5.62 2.35 6.47
N LEU A 78 -4.45 2.24 5.84
CA LEU A 78 -3.50 3.35 5.72
C LEU A 78 -4.10 4.48 4.88
N VAL A 79 -4.71 4.15 3.74
CA VAL A 79 -5.36 5.14 2.86
C VAL A 79 -6.47 5.89 3.60
N LYS A 80 -7.32 5.17 4.36
CA LYS A 80 -8.35 5.79 5.20
C LYS A 80 -7.73 6.74 6.23
N ARG A 81 -6.66 6.31 6.91
CA ARG A 81 -5.97 7.13 7.91
C ARG A 81 -5.36 8.40 7.29
N ILE A 82 -4.78 8.29 6.10
CA ILE A 82 -4.28 9.44 5.32
C ILE A 82 -5.41 10.44 5.04
N PHE A 83 -6.58 9.95 4.60
CA PHE A 83 -7.73 10.84 4.37
C PHE A 83 -8.22 11.51 5.66
N GLU A 84 -8.19 10.83 6.80
CA GLU A 84 -8.55 11.43 8.10
C GLU A 84 -7.59 12.54 8.54
N ILE A 85 -6.28 12.35 8.33
CA ILE A 85 -5.25 13.35 8.66
C ILE A 85 -5.33 14.56 7.72
N ALA A 86 -5.59 14.31 6.44
CA ALA A 86 -5.64 15.31 5.39
C ALA A 86 -7.01 15.99 5.22
N SER A 87 -7.98 15.66 6.08
CA SER A 87 -9.34 16.21 6.06
C SER A 87 -9.38 17.61 6.64
#